data_AF-A0A9E5URD5-F1
#
_entry.id   AF-A0A9E5URD5-F1
#
_cell.length_a   1.000
_cell.length_b   1.000
_cell.length_c   1.000
_cell.angle_alpha   90.00
_cell.angle_beta   90.00
_cell.angle_gamma   90.00
#
_symmetry.space_group_name_H-M   'P 1'
#
loop_
_entity.id
_entity.type
_entity.pdbx_description
1 polymer ?
#
loop_
_entity_poly.entity_id
_entity_poly.type
_entity_poly.pdbx_seq_one_letter_code
_entity_poly.pdbx_strand_id
1 'polypeptide(L)'
;MVVANPTGEPQVGTGLPLAPATVIGRAATSTIRLEDSFASNEHAHITWRQGQWWLEDQRSRNGTLLNGIPVQEGVVLSAGDLIEIGSVLLRFEQHGSGAEAMQITHLKD
;
A
#
# COMPACT_ATOMS: atom_id res chain seq x y z
N MET A 1 7.24 -7.19 17.42
CA MET A 1 6.28 -7.57 16.36
C MET A 1 6.97 -7.29 15.04
N VAL A 2 7.56 -8.33 14.42
CA VAL A 2 8.31 -8.19 13.17
C VAL A 2 7.27 -8.26 12.06
N VAL A 3 6.92 -7.12 11.48
CA VAL A 3 6.06 -7.09 10.29
C VAL A 3 6.87 -7.74 9.17
N ALA A 4 6.32 -8.82 8.63
CA ALA A 4 7.05 -9.74 7.77
C ALA A 4 7.76 -9.00 6.63
N ASN A 5 9.00 -9.39 6.39
CA ASN A 5 9.65 -9.26 5.10
C ASN A 5 9.44 -10.60 4.38
N PRO A 6 8.24 -10.93 3.87
CA PRO A 6 8.07 -12.16 3.11
C PRO A 6 8.92 -12.02 1.86
N THR A 7 9.61 -13.09 1.52
CA THR A 7 10.50 -13.15 0.36
C THR A 7 9.63 -13.16 -0.91
N GLY A 8 9.05 -12.02 -1.31
CA GLY A 8 8.18 -11.94 -2.48
C GLY A 8 6.96 -11.04 -2.30
N GLU A 9 6.17 -10.95 -3.36
CA GLU A 9 4.90 -10.24 -3.37
C GLU A 9 3.86 -10.91 -2.45
N PRO A 10 2.98 -10.15 -1.77
CA PRO A 10 1.94 -10.75 -0.94
C PRO A 10 1.01 -11.59 -1.82
N GLN A 11 0.61 -12.77 -1.37
CA GLN A 11 -0.35 -13.58 -2.13
C GLN A 11 -1.72 -12.91 -2.12
N VAL A 12 -2.48 -13.05 -3.21
CA VAL A 12 -3.88 -12.61 -3.28
C VAL A 12 -4.68 -13.18 -2.10
N GLY A 13 -5.48 -12.32 -1.46
CA GLY A 13 -6.25 -12.59 -0.25
C GLY A 13 -5.47 -12.39 1.05
N THR A 14 -4.17 -12.11 1.00
CA THR A 14 -3.35 -11.89 2.21
C THR A 14 -3.47 -10.45 2.68
N GLY A 15 -3.93 -10.26 3.92
CA GLY A 15 -3.87 -8.99 4.64
C GLY A 15 -2.52 -8.79 5.31
N LEU A 16 -1.89 -7.64 5.05
CA LEU A 16 -0.63 -7.24 5.66
C LEU A 16 -0.85 -6.03 6.59
N PRO A 17 -0.51 -6.14 7.88
CA PRO A 17 -0.70 -5.05 8.82
C PRO A 17 0.21 -3.87 8.45
N LEU A 18 -0.31 -2.66 8.58
CA LEU A 18 0.43 -1.44 8.29
C LEU A 18 1.27 -0.99 9.49
N ALA A 19 2.53 -0.68 9.21
CA ALA A 19 3.35 0.13 10.11
C ALA A 19 3.06 1.62 9.87
N PRO A 20 3.29 2.51 10.86
CA PRO A 20 3.08 3.96 10.72
C PRO A 20 3.80 4.60 9.53
N ALA A 21 4.86 3.97 9.02
CA ALA A 21 5.47 4.27 7.75
C ALA A 21 5.64 2.96 6.98
N THR A 22 4.85 2.80 5.91
CA THR A 22 4.86 1.62 5.05
C THR A 22 5.22 2.03 3.63
N VAL A 23 6.27 1.44 3.08
CA VAL A 23 6.72 1.66 1.70
C VAL A 23 6.19 0.55 0.81
N ILE A 24 5.53 0.90 -0.28
CA ILE A 24 5.06 -0.03 -1.31
C ILE A 24 5.90 0.19 -2.57
N GLY A 25 6.46 -0.88 -3.12
CA GLY A 25 7.26 -0.82 -4.34
C GLY A 25 7.97 -2.12 -4.68
N ARG A 26 8.69 -2.15 -5.80
CA ARG A 26 9.35 -3.35 -6.30
C ARG A 26 10.70 -3.66 -5.63
N ALA A 27 11.29 -2.68 -4.95
CA ALA A 27 12.58 -2.89 -4.30
C ALA A 27 12.46 -3.96 -3.21
N ALA A 28 13.52 -4.75 -3.03
CA ALA A 28 13.61 -5.71 -1.93
C ALA A 28 13.61 -5.05 -0.53
N THR A 29 13.77 -3.73 -0.48
CA THR A 29 13.74 -2.91 0.74
C THR A 29 12.35 -2.36 1.07
N SER A 30 11.36 -2.50 0.18
CA SER A 30 9.99 -2.05 0.41
C SER A 30 9.32 -2.89 1.50
N THR A 31 8.55 -2.24 2.37
CA THR A 31 7.77 -2.94 3.42
C THR A 31 6.76 -3.90 2.80
N ILE A 32 6.07 -3.45 1.75
CA ILE A 32 5.23 -4.28 0.89
C ILE A 32 5.91 -4.31 -0.47
N ARG A 33 6.60 -5.42 -0.73
CA ARG A 33 7.27 -5.64 -2.01
C ARG A 33 6.27 -6.08 -3.06
N LEU A 34 6.29 -5.46 -4.23
CA LEU A 34 5.52 -5.90 -5.41
C LEU A 34 6.48 -6.52 -6.42
N GLU A 35 6.14 -7.67 -7.01
CA GLU A 35 6.92 -8.30 -8.08
C GLU A 35 6.41 -7.90 -9.47
N ASP A 36 5.89 -6.67 -9.57
CA ASP A 36 5.37 -6.08 -10.79
C ASP A 36 6.37 -5.12 -11.48
N SER A 37 6.69 -5.40 -12.74
CA SER A 37 7.55 -4.55 -13.59
C SER A 37 7.02 -3.13 -13.85
N PHE A 38 5.70 -2.90 -13.67
CA PHE A 38 5.08 -1.58 -13.73
C PHE A 38 5.20 -0.82 -12.40
N ALA A 39 5.53 -1.50 -11.29
CA ALA A 39 5.85 -0.82 -10.04
C ALA A 39 7.26 -0.20 -10.07
N SER A 40 7.37 0.97 -9.43
CA SER A 40 8.65 1.63 -9.17
C SER A 40 9.32 0.97 -7.98
N ASN A 41 10.64 1.13 -7.83
CA ASN A 41 11.37 0.59 -6.68
C ASN A 41 10.76 1.09 -5.35
N GLU A 42 10.50 2.39 -5.27
CA GLU A 42 9.76 3.07 -4.23
C GLU A 42 8.60 3.78 -4.93
N HIS A 43 7.39 3.22 -4.84
CA HIS A 43 6.27 3.61 -5.69
C HIS A 43 5.28 4.49 -4.92
N ALA A 44 4.83 4.04 -3.75
CA ALA A 44 3.91 4.78 -2.91
C ALA A 44 4.22 4.59 -1.43
N HIS A 45 3.88 5.60 -0.64
CA HIS A 45 3.99 5.59 0.82
C HIS A 45 2.62 5.65 1.46
N ILE A 46 2.42 4.78 2.45
CA ILE A 46 1.31 4.89 3.39
C ILE A 46 1.87 5.31 4.75
N THR A 47 1.45 6.48 5.24
CA THR A 47 1.96 7.06 6.49
C THR A 47 0.84 7.43 7.44
N TRP A 48 1.04 7.17 8.73
CA TRP A 48 0.17 7.64 9.80
C TRP A 48 0.66 8.99 10.30
N ARG A 49 -0.09 10.05 10.01
CA ARG A 49 0.21 11.41 10.49
C ARG A 49 -1.07 12.16 10.81
N GLN A 50 -1.02 12.99 11.84
CA GLN A 50 -2.14 13.83 12.27
C GLN A 50 -3.44 13.03 12.54
N GLY A 51 -3.30 11.78 13.02
CA GLY A 51 -4.44 10.91 13.31
C GLY A 51 -5.13 10.31 12.08
N GLN A 52 -4.49 10.36 10.91
CA GLN A 52 -5.03 9.83 9.66
C GLN A 52 -3.96 9.04 8.89
N TRP A 53 -4.41 8.08 8.08
CA TRP A 53 -3.56 7.38 7.13
C TRP A 53 -3.53 8.15 5.81
N TRP A 54 -2.34 8.42 5.30
CA TRP A 54 -2.11 9.16 4.08
C TRP A 54 -1.44 8.27 3.05
N LEU A 55 -1.94 8.30 1.81
CA LEU A 55 -1.31 7.72 0.63
C LEU A 55 -0.62 8.82 -0.18
N GLU A 56 0.63 8.59 -0.55
CA GLU A 56 1.42 9.48 -1.40
C GLU A 56 2.13 8.68 -2.50
N ASP A 57 1.91 9.05 -3.77
CA ASP A 57 2.75 8.57 -4.88
C ASP A 57 4.15 9.20 -4.79
N GLN A 58 5.20 8.39 -4.94
CA GLN A 58 6.59 8.82 -4.81
C GLN A 58 7.21 9.16 -6.17
N ARG A 59 6.49 9.95 -6.99
CA ARG A 59 6.86 10.26 -8.38
C ARG A 59 7.13 8.99 -9.18
N SER A 60 6.23 8.03 -9.02
CA SER A 60 6.35 6.74 -9.67
C SER A 60 6.21 6.90 -11.20
N ARG A 61 6.72 5.91 -11.95
CA ARG A 61 6.71 6.00 -13.42
C ARG A 61 5.30 5.94 -14.01
N ASN A 62 4.42 5.14 -13.41
CA ASN A 62 3.08 4.85 -13.93
C ASN A 62 1.95 5.47 -13.10
N GLY A 63 2.30 6.11 -11.97
CA GLY A 63 1.34 6.69 -11.04
C GLY A 63 0.67 5.65 -10.14
N THR A 64 0.07 6.16 -9.08
CA THR A 64 -0.82 5.43 -8.17
C THR A 64 -2.26 5.90 -8.40
N LEU A 65 -3.22 4.98 -8.47
CA LEU A 65 -4.65 5.33 -8.48
C LEU A 65 -5.28 4.99 -7.13
N LEU A 66 -6.14 5.88 -6.64
CA LEU A 66 -7.05 5.63 -5.53
C LEU A 66 -8.48 5.61 -6.07
N ASN A 67 -9.15 4.47 -5.97
CA ASN A 67 -10.50 4.26 -6.49
C ASN A 67 -10.64 4.69 -7.97
N GLY A 68 -9.63 4.35 -8.79
CA GLY A 68 -9.57 4.73 -10.21
C GLY A 68 -9.17 6.19 -10.50
N ILE A 69 -8.87 6.99 -9.48
CA ILE A 69 -8.50 8.41 -9.62
C ILE A 69 -7.00 8.58 -9.34
N PRO A 70 -6.23 9.26 -10.22
CA PRO A 70 -4.80 9.48 -10.00
C PRO A 70 -4.50 10.27 -8.71
N VAL A 71 -3.55 9.76 -7.93
CA VAL A 71 -3.01 10.42 -6.75
C VAL A 71 -1.96 11.44 -7.19
N GLN A 72 -2.29 12.73 -7.15
CA GLN A 72 -1.37 13.82 -7.55
C GLN A 72 -0.60 14.42 -6.36
N GLU A 73 -1.25 14.48 -5.21
CA GLU A 73 -0.69 14.92 -3.93
C GLU A 73 -1.07 13.89 -2.86
N GLY A 74 -0.59 14.07 -1.62
CA GLY A 74 -0.99 13.18 -0.53
C GLY A 74 -2.50 13.21 -0.29
N VAL A 75 -3.12 12.05 -0.11
CA VAL A 75 -4.56 11.92 0.13
C VAL A 75 -4.82 11.06 1.35
N VAL A 76 -5.91 11.35 2.08
CA VAL A 76 -6.32 10.55 3.24
C VAL A 76 -7.03 9.28 2.77
N LEU A 77 -6.64 8.14 3.33
CA LEU A 77 -7.27 6.86 3.10
C LEU A 77 -8.46 6.62 4.05
N SER A 78 -9.50 6.00 3.52
CA SER A 78 -10.66 5.49 4.25
C SER A 78 -10.77 3.98 4.08
N ALA A 79 -11.19 3.28 5.14
CA ALA A 79 -11.38 1.83 5.06
C ALA A 79 -12.34 1.46 3.91
N GLY A 80 -11.93 0.49 3.10
CA GLY A 80 -12.61 0.07 1.88
C GLY A 80 -11.95 0.58 0.59
N ASP A 81 -11.10 1.60 0.68
CA ASP A 81 -10.43 2.20 -0.47
C ASP A 81 -9.57 1.20 -1.25
N LEU A 82 -9.57 1.39 -2.57
CA LEU A 82 -8.82 0.59 -3.52
C LEU A 82 -7.62 1.37 -4.04
N ILE A 83 -6.43 0.79 -3.91
CA ILE A 83 -5.17 1.36 -4.35
C ILE A 83 -4.65 0.51 -5.50
N GLU A 84 -4.44 1.12 -6.67
CA GLU A 84 -3.87 0.45 -7.83
C GLU A 84 -2.43 0.93 -8.06
N ILE A 85 -1.51 -0.02 -8.16
CA ILE A 85 -0.10 0.21 -8.45
C ILE A 85 0.33 -0.79 -9.53
N GLY A 86 0.59 -0.29 -10.74
CA GLY A 86 0.88 -1.17 -11.87
C GLY A 86 -0.31 -2.09 -12.19
N SER A 87 -0.12 -3.41 -12.13
CA SER A 87 -1.19 -4.41 -12.28
C SER A 87 -1.83 -4.81 -10.94
N VAL A 88 -1.22 -4.45 -9.82
CA VAL A 88 -1.63 -4.89 -8.49
C VAL A 88 -2.80 -4.04 -7.96
N LEU A 89 -3.86 -4.71 -7.51
CA LEU A 89 -4.97 -4.08 -6.80
C LEU A 89 -4.92 -4.41 -5.30
N LEU A 90 -4.78 -3.36 -4.48
CA LEU A 90 -4.69 -3.43 -3.03
C LEU A 90 -5.95 -2.81 -2.40
N ARG A 91 -6.42 -3.37 -1.28
CA ARG A 91 -7.50 -2.78 -0.47
C ARG A 91 -6.98 -2.32 0.87
N PHE A 92 -7.27 -1.07 1.22
CA PHE A 92 -7.02 -0.55 2.56
C PHE A 92 -8.22 -0.85 3.46
N GLU A 93 -8.03 -1.63 4.52
CA GLU A 93 -9.13 -2.07 5.36
C GLU A 93 -8.74 -2.21 6.83
N GLN A 94 -9.76 -2.24 7.68
CA GLN A 94 -9.60 -2.40 9.11
C GLN A 94 -9.90 -3.85 9.51
N HIS A 95 -8.98 -4.46 10.25
CA HIS A 95 -9.12 -5.80 10.80
C HIS A 95 -9.05 -5.75 12.33
N GLY A 96 -10.17 -5.36 12.95
CA GLY A 96 -10.28 -5.12 14.39
C GLY A 96 -10.70 -3.69 14.71
N SER A 97 -10.36 -3.18 15.90
CA SER A 97 -10.68 -1.81 16.33
C SER A 97 -9.42 -0.98 16.56
N GLY A 98 -9.42 0.28 16.10
CA GLY A 98 -8.30 1.23 16.26
C GLY A 98 -7.39 1.32 15.03
N ALA A 99 -6.45 2.27 15.02
CA ALA A 99 -5.54 2.53 13.90
C ALA A 99 -4.47 1.44 13.71
N GLU A 100 -4.10 0.72 14.76
CA GLU A 100 -3.19 -0.43 14.71
C GLU A 100 -3.82 -1.65 14.02
N ALA A 101 -5.13 -1.61 13.76
CA ALA A 101 -5.88 -2.64 13.06
C ALA A 101 -5.91 -2.44 11.54
N MET A 102 -5.23 -1.42 11.00
CA MET A 102 -5.24 -1.17 9.55
C MET A 102 -4.28 -2.10 8.82
N GLN A 103 -4.76 -2.65 7.72
CA GLN A 103 -4.01 -3.55 6.85
C GLN A 103 -4.23 -3.20 5.37
N ILE A 104 -3.34 -3.72 4.54
CA ILE A 104 -3.51 -3.77 3.09
C ILE A 104 -3.72 -5.22 2.67
N THR A 105 -4.78 -5.47 1.91
CA THR A 105 -5.07 -6.80 1.37
C THR A 105 -4.86 -6.81 -0.14
N HIS A 106 -4.05 -7.73 -0.64
CA HIS A 106 -3.86 -7.91 -2.07
C HIS A 106 -5.09 -8.60 -2.67
N LEU A 107 -5.77 -7.95 -3.62
CA LEU A 107 -7.01 -8.47 -4.22
C LEU A 107 -6.81 -9.23 -5.53
N LYS A 108 -5.85 -8.82 -6.38
CA LYS A 108 -5.53 -9.44 -7.67
C LYS A 108 -4.31 -8.78 -8.33
N ASP A 109 -3.74 -9.52 -9.28
CA ASP A 109 -2.84 -9.04 -10.33
C ASP A 109 -3.61 -8.54 -11.58
#